data_AF-A0A7Z9JHE8-F1
#
_entry.id   AF-A0A7Z9JHE8-F1
#
_cell.length_a   1.000
_cell.length_b   1.000
_cell.length_c   1.000
_cell.angle_alpha   90.00
_cell.angle_beta   90.00
_cell.angle_gamma   90.00
#
_symmetry.space_group_name_H-M   'P 1'
#
loop_
_entity.id
_entity.type
_entity.pdbx_description
1 polymer ?
#
loop_
_entity_poly.entity_id
_entity_poly.type
_entity_poly.pdbx_seq_one_letter_code
_entity_poly.pdbx_strand_id
1 'polypeptide(L)'
;MVEAASGNKLMQLIDANLVVKGLAPMPDIRVRTKYWMRIGGMFVVFFIFCQLLVTFAVIPIWLYRGVLFCMSLLWPYVVIGMMPASVDPSMPPMYRFIRKWIPQTQWCWAIGYVVWFVFHVSTTAGTLSGNLGHFFPIIALHAVAGIGLIGLLFWLHDLALRLDLHTAAHQCNLVAILMATWGVVVFVLPWKHFAAANLSAEQGAIMWWVYIVLLMLPWLWVLHLFARALFEFASYSGWSLRHEQGLVGRHDRIRKKAEAFDKEH
;
A
#
# COMPACT_ATOMS: atom_id res chain seq x y z
N MET A 1 -4.10 -26.14 59.22
CA MET A 1 -4.60 -26.12 57.83
C MET A 1 -4.89 -24.66 57.48
N VAL A 2 -3.88 -23.80 57.55
CA VAL A 2 -2.96 -23.40 56.47
C VAL A 2 -3.70 -22.76 55.30
N GLU A 3 -3.77 -21.42 55.42
CA GLU A 3 -3.70 -20.41 54.36
C GLU A 3 -3.10 -20.93 53.04
N ALA A 4 -3.93 -21.11 52.02
CA ALA A 4 -3.45 -21.33 50.65
C ALA A 4 -4.32 -20.67 49.56
N ALA A 5 -5.41 -20.00 49.92
CA ALA A 5 -6.39 -19.51 48.95
C ALA A 5 -6.22 -18.03 48.56
N SER A 6 -5.59 -17.20 49.38
CA SER A 6 -5.45 -15.75 49.12
C SER A 6 -4.21 -15.41 48.29
N GLY A 7 -3.12 -16.16 48.43
CA GLY A 7 -1.88 -15.95 47.67
C GLY A 7 -2.07 -16.14 46.16
N ASN A 8 -2.94 -17.06 45.76
CA ASN A 8 -3.16 -17.40 44.35
C ASN A 8 -3.89 -16.29 43.57
N LYS A 9 -4.84 -15.58 44.22
CA LYS A 9 -5.55 -14.45 43.58
C LYS A 9 -4.70 -13.20 43.51
N LEU A 10 -3.87 -12.95 44.54
CA LEU A 10 -2.94 -11.82 44.52
C LEU A 10 -1.81 -12.05 43.51
N MET A 11 -1.25 -13.27 43.43
CA MET A 11 -0.30 -13.65 42.38
C MET A 11 -0.92 -13.60 40.98
N GLN A 12 -2.18 -14.03 40.80
CA GLN A 12 -2.86 -13.87 39.52
C GLN A 12 -3.12 -12.40 39.15
N LEU A 13 -3.36 -11.52 40.11
CA LEU A 13 -3.51 -10.07 39.89
C LEU A 13 -2.16 -9.37 39.65
N ILE A 14 -1.09 -9.84 40.29
CA ILE A 14 0.28 -9.35 40.10
C ILE A 14 0.81 -9.85 38.75
N ASP A 15 0.59 -11.11 38.38
CA ASP A 15 0.84 -11.63 37.04
C ASP A 15 -0.01 -10.88 36.02
N ALA A 16 -1.31 -10.69 36.25
CA ALA A 16 -2.16 -9.94 35.33
C ALA A 16 -1.75 -8.47 35.17
N ASN A 17 -0.99 -7.88 36.11
CA ASN A 17 -0.53 -6.49 36.01
C ASN A 17 0.93 -6.34 35.55
N LEU A 18 1.83 -7.30 35.83
CA LEU A 18 3.23 -7.29 35.38
C LEU A 18 3.45 -8.02 34.05
N VAL A 19 2.58 -8.95 33.66
CA VAL A 19 2.73 -9.83 32.47
C VAL A 19 1.96 -9.30 31.25
N VAL A 20 0.96 -8.43 31.41
CA VAL A 20 -0.13 -8.35 30.41
C VAL A 20 0.03 -7.35 29.26
N LYS A 21 1.00 -6.41 29.27
CA LYS A 21 1.23 -5.62 28.04
C LYS A 21 2.14 -6.29 27.01
N GLY A 22 2.90 -7.33 27.41
CA GLY A 22 3.87 -8.00 26.53
C GLY A 22 3.55 -9.46 26.17
N LEU A 23 2.53 -10.07 26.80
CA LEU A 23 2.23 -11.52 26.71
C LEU A 23 0.77 -11.85 26.40
N ALA A 24 -0.08 -10.85 26.13
CA ALA A 24 -1.39 -11.12 25.53
C ALA A 24 -1.17 -11.84 24.18
N PRO A 25 -1.92 -12.92 23.87
CA PRO A 25 -1.91 -13.48 22.52
C PRO A 25 -2.32 -12.35 21.57
N MET A 26 -1.36 -11.82 20.81
CA MET A 26 -1.67 -10.79 19.83
C MET A 26 -2.70 -11.39 18.87
N PRO A 27 -3.83 -10.71 18.59
CA PRO A 27 -4.78 -11.16 17.60
C PRO A 27 -4.00 -11.46 16.32
N ASP A 28 -4.22 -12.64 15.73
CA ASP A 28 -3.35 -13.17 14.68
C ASP A 28 -3.17 -12.14 13.55
N ILE A 29 -2.04 -11.42 13.59
CA ILE A 29 -1.69 -10.33 12.67
C ILE A 29 -1.71 -10.84 11.24
N ARG A 30 -1.51 -12.14 11.06
CA ARG A 30 -1.58 -12.83 9.77
C ARG A 30 -2.98 -12.73 9.19
N VAL A 31 -4.02 -13.00 9.97
CA VAL A 31 -5.41 -12.97 9.48
C VAL A 31 -5.77 -11.56 9.03
N ARG A 32 -5.46 -10.56 9.85
CA ARG A 32 -5.72 -9.15 9.53
C ARG A 32 -4.94 -8.71 8.29
N THR A 33 -3.62 -8.92 8.28
CA THR A 33 -2.79 -8.42 7.18
C THR A 33 -3.11 -9.14 5.88
N LYS A 34 -3.34 -10.46 5.88
CA LYS A 34 -3.79 -11.20 4.69
C LYS A 34 -5.11 -10.68 4.14
N TYR A 35 -6.05 -10.34 5.00
CA TYR A 35 -7.32 -9.73 4.60
C TYR A 35 -7.08 -8.40 3.89
N TRP A 36 -6.24 -7.52 4.45
CA TRP A 36 -5.91 -6.24 3.83
C TRP A 36 -5.10 -6.36 2.54
N MET A 37 -4.17 -7.31 2.46
CA MET A 37 -3.44 -7.62 1.22
C MET A 37 -4.40 -8.10 0.12
N ARG A 38 -5.39 -8.94 0.47
CA ARG A 38 -6.43 -9.37 -0.47
C ARG A 38 -7.28 -8.20 -0.95
N ILE A 39 -7.70 -7.31 -0.06
CA ILE A 39 -8.42 -6.08 -0.44
C ILE A 39 -7.55 -5.23 -1.36
N GLY A 40 -6.27 -5.02 -1.02
CA GLY A 40 -5.33 -4.28 -1.85
C GLY A 40 -5.19 -4.89 -3.25
N GLY A 41 -5.04 -6.21 -3.34
CA GLY A 41 -5.00 -6.93 -4.61
C GLY A 41 -6.28 -6.71 -5.44
N MET A 42 -7.46 -6.80 -4.81
CA MET A 42 -8.74 -6.52 -5.48
C MET A 42 -8.85 -5.07 -5.96
N PHE A 43 -8.38 -4.10 -5.16
CA PHE A 43 -8.30 -2.69 -5.57
C PHE A 43 -7.45 -2.52 -6.83
N VAL A 44 -6.26 -3.11 -6.86
CA VAL A 44 -5.35 -2.99 -8.01
C VAL A 44 -5.94 -3.68 -9.25
N VAL A 45 -6.57 -4.85 -9.12
CA VAL A 45 -7.25 -5.53 -10.23
C VAL A 45 -8.42 -4.70 -10.77
N PHE A 46 -9.23 -4.12 -9.88
CA PHE A 46 -10.31 -3.24 -10.29
C PHE A 46 -9.79 -1.98 -11.00
N PHE A 47 -8.67 -1.41 -10.53
CA PHE A 47 -7.99 -0.31 -11.20
C PHE A 47 -7.50 -0.69 -12.61
N ILE A 48 -6.88 -1.86 -12.78
CA ILE A 48 -6.49 -2.40 -14.10
C ILE A 48 -7.71 -2.48 -15.03
N PHE A 49 -8.83 -3.02 -14.53
CA PHE A 49 -10.06 -3.14 -15.31
C PHE A 49 -10.61 -1.78 -15.74
N CYS A 50 -10.74 -0.83 -14.80
CA CYS A 50 -11.19 0.53 -15.11
C CYS A 50 -10.24 1.27 -16.07
N GLN A 51 -8.92 1.06 -15.92
CA GLN A 51 -7.91 1.63 -16.80
C GLN A 51 -8.07 1.09 -18.23
N LEU A 52 -8.33 -0.21 -18.40
CA LEU A 52 -8.62 -0.79 -19.71
C LEU A 52 -9.89 -0.18 -20.33
N LEU A 53 -10.97 -0.04 -19.56
CA LEU A 53 -12.21 0.54 -20.05
C LEU A 53 -12.02 1.99 -20.55
N VAL A 54 -11.27 2.82 -19.83
CA VAL A 54 -11.01 4.21 -20.27
C VAL A 54 -10.01 4.25 -21.43
N THR A 55 -9.01 3.36 -21.45
CA THR A 55 -8.00 3.28 -22.53
C THR A 55 -8.62 2.86 -23.86
N PHE A 56 -9.71 2.07 -23.85
CA PHE A 56 -10.47 1.73 -25.06
C PHE A 56 -11.73 2.60 -25.24
N ALA A 57 -11.81 3.74 -24.54
CA ALA A 57 -12.91 4.70 -24.63
C ALA A 57 -14.32 4.11 -24.37
N VAL A 58 -14.39 2.98 -23.65
CA VAL A 58 -15.65 2.34 -23.25
C VAL A 58 -16.38 3.15 -22.18
N ILE A 59 -15.62 3.80 -21.29
CA ILE A 59 -16.15 4.75 -20.29
C ILE A 59 -15.51 6.13 -20.48
N PRO A 60 -16.25 7.22 -20.19
CA PRO A 60 -15.69 8.56 -20.29
C PRO A 60 -14.68 8.83 -19.17
N ILE A 61 -13.68 9.67 -19.47
CA ILE A 61 -12.57 9.94 -18.55
C ILE A 61 -12.99 10.58 -17.23
N TRP A 62 -14.08 11.35 -17.20
CA TRP A 62 -14.59 11.94 -15.96
C TRP A 62 -15.14 10.87 -15.02
N LEU A 63 -15.83 9.84 -15.56
CA LEU A 63 -16.34 8.73 -14.78
C LEU A 63 -15.18 7.91 -14.21
N TYR A 64 -14.18 7.63 -15.03
CA TYR A 64 -12.94 6.99 -14.58
C TYR A 64 -12.29 7.76 -13.42
N ARG A 65 -12.13 9.08 -13.54
CA ARG A 65 -11.58 9.93 -12.45
C ARG A 65 -12.46 9.92 -11.20
N GLY A 66 -13.78 9.89 -11.35
CA GLY A 66 -14.72 9.71 -10.24
C GLY A 66 -14.48 8.40 -9.48
N VAL A 67 -14.29 7.31 -10.21
CA VAL A 67 -13.92 6.01 -9.61
C VAL A 67 -12.59 6.10 -8.87
N LEU A 68 -11.55 6.72 -9.47
CA LEU A 68 -10.25 6.88 -8.82
C LEU A 68 -10.33 7.71 -7.53
N PHE A 69 -11.16 8.75 -7.53
CA PHE A 69 -11.42 9.53 -6.33
C PHE A 69 -12.05 8.67 -5.23
N CYS A 70 -13.14 7.96 -5.51
CA CYS A 70 -13.79 7.09 -4.53
C CYS A 70 -12.83 6.04 -3.96
N MET A 71 -12.01 5.42 -4.82
CA MET A 71 -10.99 4.48 -4.38
C MET A 71 -9.90 5.13 -3.53
N SER A 72 -9.47 6.35 -3.87
CA SER A 72 -8.44 7.07 -3.12
C SER A 72 -8.87 7.46 -1.70
N LEU A 73 -10.17 7.54 -1.41
CA LEU A 73 -10.70 7.73 -0.05
C LEU A 73 -10.50 6.47 0.81
N LEU A 74 -10.56 5.29 0.20
CA LEU A 74 -10.44 4.01 0.91
C LEU A 74 -9.00 3.50 0.96
N TRP A 75 -8.19 3.83 -0.04
CA TRP A 75 -6.84 3.33 -0.19
C TRP A 75 -5.92 3.55 1.02
N PRO A 76 -5.87 4.74 1.67
CA PRO A 76 -5.05 4.95 2.87
C PRO A 76 -5.36 3.93 3.98
N TYR A 77 -6.62 3.56 4.16
CA TYR A 77 -7.01 2.55 5.15
C TYR A 77 -6.53 1.14 4.78
N VAL A 78 -6.60 0.80 3.49
CA VAL A 78 -6.03 -0.46 2.99
C VAL A 78 -4.54 -0.51 3.27
N VAL A 79 -3.82 0.59 3.02
CA VAL A 79 -2.38 0.69 3.30
C VAL A 79 -2.05 0.58 4.78
N ILE A 80 -2.81 1.23 5.67
CA ILE A 80 -2.67 1.05 7.13
C ILE A 80 -2.87 -0.42 7.52
N GLY A 81 -3.86 -1.08 6.90
CA GLY A 81 -4.16 -2.48 7.13
C GLY A 81 -3.07 -3.45 6.67
N MET A 82 -2.37 -3.12 5.57
CA MET A 82 -1.24 -3.88 5.04
C MET A 82 0.05 -3.70 5.88
N MET A 83 0.12 -2.63 6.67
CA MET A 83 1.32 -2.24 7.45
C MET A 83 1.06 -2.24 8.97
N PRO A 84 0.78 -3.40 9.58
CA PRO A 84 0.49 -3.46 11.02
C PRO A 84 1.69 -2.98 11.86
N ALA A 85 1.42 -2.21 12.90
CA ALA A 85 2.46 -1.71 13.81
C ALA A 85 3.18 -2.81 14.59
N SER A 86 2.52 -3.95 14.76
CA SER A 86 3.06 -5.09 15.48
C SER A 86 4.38 -5.56 14.87
N VAL A 87 4.52 -5.55 13.54
CA VAL A 87 5.71 -6.05 12.84
C VAL A 87 6.90 -5.11 12.89
N ASP A 88 6.74 -3.90 13.44
CA ASP A 88 7.83 -2.91 13.58
C ASP A 88 9.10 -3.49 14.24
N PRO A 89 9.04 -4.27 15.34
CA PRO A 89 10.22 -4.85 15.98
C PRO A 89 11.01 -5.76 15.03
N SER A 90 10.33 -6.44 14.12
CA SER A 90 10.95 -7.30 13.11
C SER A 90 11.50 -6.54 11.90
N MET A 91 11.19 -5.25 11.77
CA MET A 91 11.59 -4.39 10.66
C MET A 91 12.80 -3.49 11.01
N PRO A 92 13.63 -3.14 10.02
CA PRO A 92 14.68 -2.14 10.13
C PRO A 92 14.16 -0.80 10.68
N PRO A 93 14.93 -0.06 11.49
CA PRO A 93 14.49 1.19 12.11
C PRO A 93 13.95 2.23 11.12
N MET A 94 14.55 2.33 9.94
CA MET A 94 14.11 3.24 8.87
C MET A 94 12.66 2.96 8.45
N TYR A 95 12.27 1.69 8.31
CA TYR A 95 10.92 1.33 7.89
C TYR A 95 9.86 1.60 8.95
N ARG A 96 10.22 1.65 10.23
CA ARG A 96 9.31 2.09 11.31
C ARG A 96 8.96 3.57 11.18
N PHE A 97 9.93 4.39 10.79
CA PHE A 97 9.71 5.81 10.52
C PHE A 97 8.86 5.99 9.27
N ILE A 98 9.26 5.36 8.15
CA ILE A 98 8.57 5.50 6.86
C ILE A 98 7.11 4.98 6.94
N ARG A 99 6.83 3.91 7.69
CA ARG A 99 5.47 3.39 7.92
C ARG A 99 4.51 4.44 8.48
N LYS A 100 5.00 5.38 9.29
CA LYS A 100 4.17 6.46 9.85
C LYS A 100 3.85 7.56 8.85
N TRP A 101 4.47 7.58 7.68
CA TRP A 101 4.26 8.60 6.65
C TRP A 101 3.56 8.04 5.41
N ILE A 102 3.81 6.78 5.06
CA ILE A 102 3.24 6.14 3.88
C ILE A 102 1.72 6.34 3.82
N PRO A 103 0.90 5.94 4.81
CA PRO A 103 -0.55 6.16 4.74
C PRO A 103 -0.98 7.60 4.54
N GLN A 104 -0.28 8.55 5.16
CA GLN A 104 -0.60 9.97 5.12
C GLN A 104 -0.37 10.54 3.72
N THR A 105 0.73 10.14 3.08
CA THR A 105 0.99 10.52 1.68
C THR A 105 -0.06 9.98 0.71
N GLN A 106 -0.72 8.85 1.02
CA GLN A 106 -1.75 8.30 0.15
C GLN A 106 -3.01 9.16 0.07
N TRP A 107 -3.29 9.98 1.11
CA TRP A 107 -4.38 10.96 1.06
C TRP A 107 -4.17 12.03 -0.01
N CYS A 108 -2.93 12.26 -0.45
CA CYS A 108 -2.65 13.25 -1.48
C CYS A 108 -3.33 12.91 -2.83
N TRP A 109 -3.64 11.65 -3.12
CA TRP A 109 -4.47 11.32 -4.28
C TRP A 109 -5.90 11.84 -4.15
N ALA A 110 -6.56 11.59 -3.01
CA ALA A 110 -7.92 12.08 -2.78
C ALA A 110 -7.99 13.61 -2.84
N ILE A 111 -7.04 14.29 -2.18
CA ILE A 111 -6.91 15.75 -2.23
C ILE A 111 -6.66 16.21 -3.67
N GLY A 112 -5.77 15.54 -4.40
CA GLY A 112 -5.49 15.84 -5.80
C GLY A 112 -6.71 15.74 -6.70
N TYR A 113 -7.58 14.75 -6.49
CA TYR A 113 -8.85 14.64 -7.20
C TYR A 113 -9.85 15.72 -6.81
N VAL A 114 -9.93 16.11 -5.53
CA VAL A 114 -10.77 17.26 -5.11
C VAL A 114 -10.34 18.53 -5.81
N VAL A 115 -9.04 18.83 -5.80
CA VAL A 115 -8.45 19.98 -6.53
C VAL A 115 -8.79 19.86 -8.02
N TRP A 116 -8.67 18.67 -8.60
CA TRP A 116 -9.06 18.45 -10.00
C TRP A 116 -10.55 18.75 -10.25
N PHE A 117 -11.48 18.25 -9.43
CA PHE A 117 -12.91 18.50 -9.59
C PHE A 117 -13.26 19.98 -9.47
N VAL A 118 -12.67 20.68 -8.50
CA VAL A 118 -12.91 22.11 -8.26
C VAL A 118 -12.41 22.98 -9.41
N PHE A 119 -11.25 22.66 -9.99
CA PHE A 119 -10.58 23.54 -10.97
C PHE A 119 -10.68 23.10 -12.44
N HIS A 120 -11.11 21.88 -12.74
CA HIS A 120 -11.06 21.32 -14.11
C HIS A 120 -12.39 20.71 -14.63
N VAL A 121 -13.44 20.66 -13.83
CA VAL A 121 -14.80 20.36 -14.34
C VAL A 121 -15.47 21.69 -14.71
N SER A 122 -15.65 21.95 -16.00
CA SER A 122 -16.37 23.14 -16.47
C SER A 122 -17.83 23.09 -15.99
N THR A 123 -18.27 24.15 -15.32
CA THR A 123 -19.65 24.30 -14.82
C THR A 123 -20.64 24.74 -15.89
N THR A 124 -20.19 25.10 -17.10
CA THR A 124 -21.04 25.78 -18.08
C THR A 124 -21.32 25.01 -19.38
N ALA A 125 -20.59 23.94 -19.70
CA ALA A 125 -20.85 23.19 -20.95
C ALA A 125 -20.42 21.72 -21.00
N GLY A 126 -20.00 21.11 -19.87
CA GLY A 126 -19.55 19.71 -19.86
C GLY A 126 -18.26 19.43 -20.69
N THR A 127 -17.61 20.47 -21.22
CA THR A 127 -16.35 20.38 -21.96
C THR A 127 -15.16 20.53 -21.01
N LEU A 128 -14.17 19.65 -21.14
CA LEU A 128 -12.93 19.63 -20.36
C LEU A 128 -11.97 20.75 -20.83
N SER A 129 -12.31 22.02 -20.66
CA SER A 129 -11.34 23.13 -20.79
C SER A 129 -10.79 23.49 -19.41
N GLY A 130 -9.58 23.00 -19.12
CA GLY A 130 -8.90 23.26 -17.84
C GLY A 130 -7.97 24.46 -17.92
N ASN A 131 -7.97 25.30 -16.88
CA ASN A 131 -6.94 26.31 -16.67
C ASN A 131 -5.63 25.60 -16.29
N LEU A 132 -4.70 25.49 -17.25
CA LEU A 132 -3.40 24.82 -17.10
C LEU A 132 -2.54 25.42 -15.97
N GLY A 133 -2.83 26.63 -15.51
CA GLY A 133 -2.10 27.30 -14.42
C GLY A 133 -2.17 26.57 -13.07
N HIS A 134 -3.20 25.76 -12.82
CA HIS A 134 -3.37 24.99 -11.58
C HIS A 134 -2.96 23.51 -11.70
N PHE A 135 -2.24 23.15 -12.76
CA PHE A 135 -1.79 21.78 -13.00
C PHE A 135 -0.65 21.35 -12.06
N PHE A 136 0.22 22.30 -11.66
CA PHE A 136 1.39 22.00 -10.83
C PHE A 136 1.04 21.47 -9.41
N PRO A 137 0.11 22.07 -8.64
CA PRO A 137 -0.31 21.51 -7.35
C PRO A 137 -0.86 20.08 -7.47
N ILE A 138 -1.60 19.78 -8.54
CA ILE A 138 -2.14 18.44 -8.79
C ILE A 138 -0.99 17.45 -9.02
N ILE A 139 0.00 17.82 -9.86
CA ILE A 139 1.19 16.99 -10.09
C ILE A 139 1.94 16.75 -8.77
N ALA A 140 2.19 17.81 -7.99
CA ALA A 140 2.91 17.71 -6.73
C ALA A 140 2.22 16.74 -5.74
N LEU A 141 0.89 16.83 -5.61
CA LEU A 141 0.11 15.92 -4.76
C LEU A 141 0.19 14.47 -5.25
N HIS A 142 0.11 14.23 -6.56
CA HIS A 142 0.24 12.89 -7.12
C HIS A 142 1.65 12.33 -6.95
N ALA A 143 2.68 13.17 -7.07
CA ALA A 143 4.07 12.79 -6.85
C ALA A 143 4.31 12.39 -5.39
N VAL A 144 3.79 13.15 -4.42
CA VAL A 144 3.89 12.80 -2.99
C VAL A 144 3.24 11.46 -2.70
N ALA A 145 2.03 11.22 -3.21
CA ALA A 145 1.35 9.93 -3.05
C ALA A 145 2.13 8.78 -3.74
N GLY A 146 2.69 9.04 -4.92
CA GLY A 146 3.53 8.08 -5.66
C GLY A 146 4.80 7.69 -4.91
N ILE A 147 5.50 8.66 -4.31
CA ILE A 147 6.67 8.42 -3.44
C ILE A 147 6.26 7.55 -2.24
N GLY A 148 5.10 7.82 -1.64
CA GLY A 148 4.52 7.00 -0.60
C GLY A 148 4.27 5.55 -1.02
N LEU A 149 3.72 5.35 -2.22
CA LEU A 149 3.48 4.02 -2.77
C LEU A 149 4.79 3.28 -3.04
N ILE A 150 5.83 3.96 -3.53
CA ILE A 150 7.18 3.37 -3.68
C ILE A 150 7.73 2.94 -2.31
N GLY A 151 7.55 3.79 -1.28
CA GLY A 151 7.91 3.44 0.10
C GLY A 151 7.17 2.21 0.62
N LEU A 152 5.87 2.10 0.33
CA LEU A 152 5.06 0.90 0.64
C LEU A 152 5.65 -0.34 -0.04
N LEU A 153 6.01 -0.25 -1.32
CA LEU A 153 6.55 -1.38 -2.07
C LEU A 153 7.89 -1.86 -1.52
N PHE A 154 8.79 -0.95 -1.13
CA PHE A 154 10.04 -1.34 -0.45
C PHE A 154 9.80 -1.95 0.92
N TRP A 155 8.82 -1.43 1.67
CA TRP A 155 8.42 -2.02 2.95
C TRP A 155 7.86 -3.43 2.77
N LEU A 156 7.00 -3.64 1.77
CA LEU A 156 6.47 -4.95 1.41
C LEU A 156 7.57 -5.88 0.92
N HIS A 157 8.53 -5.40 0.13
CA HIS A 157 9.68 -6.19 -0.29
C HIS A 157 10.45 -6.76 0.91
N ASP A 158 10.79 -5.93 1.90
CA ASP A 158 11.50 -6.39 3.10
C ASP A 158 10.64 -7.35 3.94
N LEU A 159 9.32 -7.10 4.03
CA LEU A 159 8.39 -8.03 4.66
C LEU A 159 8.39 -9.39 3.96
N ALA A 160 8.34 -9.41 2.63
CA ALA A 160 8.36 -10.63 1.84
C ALA A 160 9.65 -11.43 2.07
N LEU A 161 10.81 -10.76 2.08
CA LEU A 161 12.08 -11.43 2.38
C LEU A 161 12.09 -12.07 3.77
N ARG A 162 11.51 -11.41 4.79
CA ARG A 162 11.40 -11.95 6.16
C ARG A 162 10.41 -13.11 6.28
N LEU A 163 9.50 -13.24 5.32
CA LEU A 163 8.51 -14.32 5.22
C LEU A 163 8.94 -15.41 4.23
N ASP A 164 10.17 -15.36 3.70
CA ASP A 164 10.70 -16.26 2.67
C ASP A 164 9.84 -16.29 1.38
N LEU A 165 9.15 -15.19 1.08
CA LEU A 165 8.34 -14.98 -0.13
C LEU A 165 9.17 -14.36 -1.24
N HIS A 166 10.14 -15.11 -1.78
CA HIS A 166 11.09 -14.57 -2.76
C HIS A 166 10.43 -14.02 -4.03
N THR A 167 9.35 -14.64 -4.51
CA THR A 167 8.63 -14.17 -5.70
C THR A 167 7.91 -12.84 -5.43
N ALA A 168 7.13 -12.75 -4.34
CA ALA A 168 6.54 -11.48 -3.92
C ALA A 168 7.59 -10.39 -3.68
N ALA A 169 8.72 -10.72 -3.04
CA ALA A 169 9.81 -9.79 -2.82
C ALA A 169 10.35 -9.23 -4.15
N HIS A 170 10.63 -10.11 -5.12
CA HIS A 170 11.12 -9.70 -6.42
C HIS A 170 10.11 -8.80 -7.15
N GLN A 171 8.83 -9.16 -7.13
CA GLN A 171 7.76 -8.36 -7.73
C GLN A 171 7.64 -7.00 -7.07
N CYS A 172 7.64 -6.89 -5.75
CA CYS A 172 7.59 -5.61 -5.04
C CYS A 172 8.76 -4.70 -5.41
N ASN A 173 9.99 -5.24 -5.50
CA ASN A 173 11.16 -4.44 -5.89
C ASN A 173 11.07 -3.95 -7.34
N LEU A 174 10.66 -4.82 -8.26
CA LEU A 174 10.50 -4.47 -9.67
C LEU A 174 9.42 -3.39 -9.82
N VAL A 175 8.26 -3.54 -9.16
CA VAL A 175 7.20 -2.54 -9.17
C VAL A 175 7.68 -1.21 -8.58
N ALA A 176 8.46 -1.23 -7.49
CA ALA A 176 9.00 0.00 -6.90
C ALA A 176 9.89 0.77 -7.89
N ILE A 177 10.79 0.08 -8.58
CA ILE A 177 11.70 0.66 -9.58
C ILE A 177 10.91 1.19 -10.78
N LEU A 178 9.96 0.41 -11.31
CA LEU A 178 9.15 0.84 -12.45
C LEU A 178 8.20 1.99 -12.09
N MET A 179 7.68 2.04 -10.86
CA MET A 179 6.93 3.22 -10.40
C MET A 179 7.81 4.47 -10.28
N ALA A 180 9.05 4.33 -9.80
CA ALA A 180 9.98 5.45 -9.66
C ALA A 180 10.46 5.99 -11.03
N THR A 181 10.49 5.15 -12.06
CA THR A 181 10.99 5.51 -13.40
C THR A 181 9.84 5.69 -14.39
N TRP A 182 9.21 4.58 -14.78
CA TRP A 182 8.10 4.54 -15.73
C TRP A 182 6.87 5.30 -15.24
N GLY A 183 6.58 5.29 -13.93
CA GLY A 183 5.49 6.07 -13.36
C GLY A 183 5.62 7.56 -13.67
N VAL A 184 6.82 8.14 -13.55
CA VAL A 184 7.05 9.55 -13.88
C VAL A 184 6.73 9.82 -15.35
N VAL A 185 7.16 8.93 -16.25
CA VAL A 185 6.86 9.01 -17.69
C VAL A 185 5.34 8.99 -17.92
N VAL A 186 4.61 8.05 -17.29
CA VAL A 186 3.15 7.94 -17.40
C VAL A 186 2.41 9.19 -16.90
N PHE A 187 2.86 9.78 -15.79
CA PHE A 187 2.17 10.90 -15.14
C PHE A 187 2.58 12.29 -15.65
N VAL A 188 3.83 12.46 -16.09
CA VAL A 188 4.37 13.75 -16.55
C VAL A 188 4.20 13.93 -18.05
N LEU A 189 4.25 12.87 -18.86
CA LEU A 189 4.12 13.06 -20.30
C LEU A 189 2.76 13.70 -20.61
N PRO A 190 2.77 14.84 -21.33
CA PRO A 190 1.58 15.64 -21.49
C PRO A 190 0.79 15.09 -22.67
N TRP A 191 0.20 13.91 -22.54
CA TRP A 191 -0.58 13.34 -23.64
C TRP A 191 -1.85 14.13 -23.93
N LYS A 192 -2.31 14.95 -22.96
CA LYS A 192 -3.33 15.98 -23.19
C LYS A 192 -2.92 17.01 -24.24
N HIS A 193 -1.62 17.19 -24.52
CA HIS A 193 -1.16 18.07 -25.59
C HIS A 193 -1.36 17.45 -26.97
N PHE A 194 -1.34 16.13 -27.15
CA PHE A 194 -1.62 15.53 -28.46
C PHE A 194 -3.09 15.65 -28.85
N ALA A 195 -4.01 15.52 -27.87
CA ALA A 195 -5.43 15.81 -28.08
C ALA A 195 -5.68 17.31 -28.37
N ALA A 196 -4.79 18.19 -27.92
CA ALA A 196 -4.87 19.64 -28.15
C ALA A 196 -4.08 20.11 -29.40
N ALA A 197 -3.31 19.23 -30.05
CA ALA A 197 -2.36 19.60 -31.11
C ALA A 197 -2.98 19.64 -32.53
N ASN A 198 -4.31 19.62 -32.68
CA ASN A 198 -4.99 19.59 -33.99
C ASN A 198 -4.39 18.56 -34.97
N LEU A 199 -4.03 17.38 -34.47
CA LEU A 199 -3.53 16.29 -35.31
C LEU A 199 -4.62 15.85 -36.29
N SER A 200 -4.21 15.47 -37.51
CA SER A 200 -5.13 14.80 -38.44
C SER A 200 -5.65 13.49 -37.83
N ALA A 201 -6.79 12.98 -38.32
CA ALA A 201 -7.41 11.76 -37.79
C ALA A 201 -6.44 10.56 -37.80
N GLU A 202 -5.64 10.42 -38.85
CA GLU A 202 -4.63 9.35 -38.99
C GLU A 202 -3.49 9.50 -37.98
N GLN A 203 -2.93 10.70 -37.85
CA GLN A 203 -1.87 10.98 -36.88
C GLN A 203 -2.36 10.81 -35.43
N GLY A 204 -3.60 11.24 -35.15
CA GLY A 204 -4.25 11.03 -33.85
C GLY A 204 -4.40 9.55 -33.52
N ALA A 205 -4.84 8.73 -34.48
CA ALA A 205 -5.00 7.29 -34.31
C ALA A 205 -3.64 6.58 -34.08
N ILE A 206 -2.61 6.93 -34.83
CA ILE A 206 -1.25 6.37 -34.65
C ILE A 206 -0.72 6.72 -33.25
N MET A 207 -0.80 7.98 -32.85
CA MET A 207 -0.35 8.43 -31.53
C MET A 207 -1.11 7.77 -30.39
N TRP A 208 -2.41 7.52 -30.57
CA TRP A 208 -3.23 6.77 -29.62
C TRP A 208 -2.75 5.33 -29.44
N TRP A 209 -2.47 4.62 -30.54
CA TRP A 209 -1.96 3.24 -30.46
C TRP A 209 -0.54 3.16 -29.89
N VAL A 210 0.33 4.12 -30.23
CA VAL A 210 1.67 4.24 -29.63
C VAL A 210 1.55 4.41 -28.12
N TYR A 211 0.63 5.26 -27.64
CA TYR A 211 0.34 5.42 -26.22
C TYR A 211 -0.13 4.12 -25.57
N ILE A 212 -1.05 3.39 -26.21
CA ILE A 212 -1.54 2.11 -25.68
C ILE A 212 -0.38 1.11 -25.54
N VAL A 213 0.34 0.86 -26.63
CA VAL A 213 1.34 -0.21 -26.71
C VAL A 213 2.57 0.11 -25.87
N LEU A 214 3.11 1.32 -26.02
CA LEU A 214 4.37 1.66 -25.36
C LEU A 214 4.17 2.06 -23.92
N LEU A 215 3.04 2.64 -23.53
CA LEU A 215 2.87 3.23 -22.19
C LEU A 215 1.85 2.49 -21.34
N MET A 216 0.64 2.24 -21.86
CA MET A 216 -0.43 1.62 -21.07
C MET A 216 -0.21 0.13 -20.84
N LEU A 217 0.20 -0.64 -21.85
CA LEU A 217 0.45 -2.08 -21.65
C LEU A 217 1.56 -2.33 -20.61
N PRO A 218 2.73 -1.66 -20.65
CA PRO A 218 3.71 -1.80 -19.58
C PRO A 218 3.18 -1.34 -18.22
N TRP A 219 2.40 -0.26 -18.17
CA TRP A 219 1.80 0.22 -16.92
C TRP A 219 0.82 -0.80 -16.32
N LEU A 220 -0.05 -1.39 -17.13
CA LEU A 220 -0.96 -2.45 -16.70
C LEU A 220 -0.21 -3.69 -16.22
N TRP A 221 0.91 -4.02 -16.85
CA TRP A 221 1.78 -5.10 -16.40
C TRP A 221 2.41 -4.80 -15.02
N VAL A 222 2.89 -3.58 -14.77
CA VAL A 222 3.38 -3.15 -13.46
C VAL A 222 2.31 -3.34 -12.38
N LEU A 223 1.09 -2.88 -12.64
CA LEU A 223 -0.03 -3.04 -11.72
C LEU A 223 -0.39 -4.51 -11.49
N HIS A 224 -0.33 -5.32 -12.56
CA HIS A 224 -0.58 -6.76 -12.46
C HIS A 224 0.46 -7.45 -11.56
N LEU A 225 1.74 -7.11 -11.69
CA LEU A 225 2.79 -7.60 -10.79
C LEU A 225 2.52 -7.20 -9.34
N PHE A 226 2.07 -5.96 -9.12
CA PHE A 226 1.72 -5.52 -7.77
C PHE A 226 0.55 -6.33 -7.18
N ALA A 227 -0.52 -6.51 -7.96
CA ALA A 227 -1.66 -7.33 -7.54
C ALA A 227 -1.24 -8.77 -7.20
N ARG A 228 -0.38 -9.37 -8.02
CA ARG A 228 0.15 -10.73 -7.78
C ARG A 228 0.92 -10.80 -6.47
N ALA A 229 1.80 -9.85 -6.18
CA ALA A 229 2.55 -9.81 -4.93
C ALA A 229 1.60 -9.77 -3.72
N LEU A 230 0.56 -8.91 -3.78
CA LEU A 230 -0.44 -8.79 -2.71
C LEU A 230 -1.24 -10.08 -2.51
N PHE A 231 -1.65 -10.77 -3.58
CA PHE A 231 -2.35 -12.06 -3.46
C PHE A 231 -1.43 -13.17 -2.95
N GLU A 232 -0.14 -13.15 -3.29
CA GLU A 232 0.86 -14.08 -2.74
C GLU A 232 0.96 -13.91 -1.22
N PHE A 233 1.15 -12.69 -0.72
CA PHE A 233 1.08 -12.40 0.72
C PHE A 233 -0.19 -12.92 1.39
N ALA A 234 -1.35 -12.69 0.75
CA ALA A 234 -2.65 -13.08 1.28
C ALA A 234 -2.86 -14.60 1.34
N SER A 235 -2.28 -15.32 0.38
CA SER A 235 -2.41 -16.79 0.22
C SER A 235 -1.42 -17.58 1.07
N TYR A 236 -0.29 -16.98 1.45
CA TYR A 236 0.80 -17.71 2.12
C TYR A 236 0.36 -18.27 3.48
N SER A 237 0.24 -19.59 3.60
CA SER A 237 -0.18 -20.25 4.85
C SER A 237 0.93 -20.27 5.91
N GLY A 238 2.18 -20.33 5.47
CA GLY A 238 3.37 -20.49 6.29
C GLY A 238 3.89 -19.22 6.94
N TRP A 239 3.06 -18.19 7.19
CA TRP A 239 3.46 -16.97 7.92
C TRP A 239 4.05 -17.37 9.28
N SER A 240 5.36 -17.56 9.25
CA SER A 240 6.26 -17.87 10.33
C SER A 240 7.20 -16.68 10.28
N LEU A 241 6.79 -15.60 10.95
CA LEU A 241 7.78 -14.64 11.37
C LEU A 241 8.66 -15.41 12.35
N ARG A 242 9.76 -16.00 11.87
CA ARG A 242 10.86 -16.50 12.73
C ARG A 242 11.26 -15.43 13.76
N HIS A 243 10.86 -14.17 13.57
CA HIS A 243 11.18 -12.99 14.35
C HIS A 243 10.00 -12.24 14.98
N GLU A 244 8.76 -12.77 14.96
CA GLU A 244 7.72 -12.34 15.91
C GLU A 244 7.23 -13.52 16.72
N GLN A 245 7.43 -13.45 18.04
CA GLN A 245 6.49 -13.90 19.07
C GLN A 245 5.80 -15.28 18.93
N GLY A 246 6.32 -16.23 18.15
CA GLY A 246 5.87 -17.62 18.19
C GLY A 246 6.10 -18.21 19.59
N LEU A 247 5.34 -19.26 19.95
CA LEU A 247 5.49 -19.99 21.23
C LEU A 247 6.96 -20.28 21.57
N VAL A 248 7.77 -20.66 20.57
CA VAL A 248 9.20 -20.92 20.70
C VAL A 248 9.97 -19.66 21.12
N GLY A 249 9.73 -18.51 20.48
CA GLY A 249 10.35 -17.23 20.86
C GLY A 249 9.83 -16.69 22.20
N ARG A 250 8.60 -17.04 22.59
CA ARG A 250 8.07 -16.76 23.93
C ARG A 250 8.85 -17.54 24.99
N HIS A 251 9.05 -18.85 24.79
CA HIS A 251 9.85 -19.67 25.69
C HIS A 251 11.30 -19.18 25.78
N ASP A 252 11.91 -18.79 24.67
CA ASP A 252 13.30 -18.32 24.65
C ASP A 252 13.48 -16.97 25.39
N ARG A 253 12.48 -16.08 25.35
CA ARG A 253 12.48 -14.83 26.14
C ARG A 253 12.17 -15.05 27.61
N ILE A 254 11.26 -15.98 27.93
CA ILE A 254 11.02 -16.38 29.32
C ILE A 254 12.32 -16.95 29.91
N ARG A 255 13.00 -17.83 29.15
CA ARG A 255 14.30 -18.39 29.54
C ARG A 255 15.34 -17.30 29.76
N LYS A 256 15.55 -16.39 28.79
CA LYS A 256 16.53 -15.29 28.93
C LYS A 256 16.22 -14.33 30.08
N LYS A 257 14.94 -14.05 30.37
CA LYS A 257 14.55 -13.21 31.51
C LYS A 257 14.75 -13.94 32.84
N ALA A 258 14.45 -15.23 32.91
CA ALA A 258 14.73 -16.05 34.08
C ALA A 258 16.24 -16.13 34.35
N GLU A 259 17.05 -16.40 33.32
CA GLU A 259 18.52 -16.44 33.41
C GLU A 259 19.14 -15.09 33.82
N ALA A 260 18.51 -13.96 33.48
CA ALA A 260 18.95 -12.64 33.91
C ALA A 260 18.60 -12.36 35.38
N PHE A 261 17.40 -12.78 35.82
CA PHE A 261 16.98 -12.66 37.21
C PHE A 261 17.85 -13.51 38.14
N ASP A 262 18.14 -14.75 37.75
CA ASP A 262 19.03 -15.68 38.48
C ASP A 262 20.51 -15.21 38.52
N LYS A 263 20.89 -14.22 37.70
CA LYS A 263 22.23 -13.60 37.75
C LYS A 263 22.27 -12.34 38.61
N GLU A 264 21.13 -11.70 38.83
CA GLU A 264 21.00 -10.49 39.63
C GLU A 264 20.69 -10.81 41.10
N HIS A 265 20.34 -12.05 41.45
CA HIS A 265 20.04 -12.54 42.80
C HIS A 265 20.88 -13.78 43.12
#